data_AF-A0A919R862-F1
#
_entry.id   AF-A0A919R862-F1
#
_cell.length_a   1.000
_cell.length_b   1.000
_cell.length_c   1.000
_cell.angle_alpha   90.00
_cell.angle_beta   90.00
_cell.angle_gamma   90.00
#
_symmetry.space_group_name_H-M   'P 1'
#
loop_
_entity.id
_entity.type
_entity.pdbx_description
1 polymer ?
#
loop_
_entity_poly.entity_id
_entity_poly.type
_entity_poly.pdbx_seq_one_letter_code
_entity_poly.pdbx_strand_id
1 'polypeptide(L)'
;MSKARLLITAVVVEGRSPAEVARAYGVSKGWMSKLLARYRAEGEAAFEPRSRRPLTSPNAIDADTVELIVRLRKELTGQGLDGGPDTIAWHLRTHHRRTVSRATISRYLTRHGLVTPEPNKRPRSSYIRFQAALPNETWQADFTHYRLTDGADAEILTWPATILGTRCR
;
A
#
# COMPACT_ATOMS: atom_id res chain seq x y z
N MET A 1 -31.55 -2.76 5.33
CA MET A 1 -31.81 -2.48 6.76
C MET A 1 -30.59 -2.89 7.58
N SER A 2 -29.95 -1.98 8.30
CA SER A 2 -28.79 -2.33 9.14
C SER A 2 -29.24 -3.16 10.35
N LYS A 3 -28.40 -4.10 10.81
CA LYS A 3 -28.69 -4.93 12.00
C LYS A 3 -28.99 -4.07 13.23
N ALA A 4 -28.32 -2.92 13.37
CA ALA A 4 -28.56 -1.96 14.43
C ALA A 4 -29.97 -1.35 14.38
N ARG A 5 -30.47 -1.01 13.19
CA ARG A 5 -31.81 -0.43 13.01
C ARG A 5 -32.90 -1.40 13.42
N LEU A 6 -32.81 -2.66 12.99
CA LEU A 6 -33.76 -3.72 13.39
C LEU A 6 -33.85 -3.88 14.92
N LEU A 7 -32.70 -3.93 15.60
CA LEU A 7 -32.67 -4.17 17.04
C LEU A 7 -33.22 -2.99 17.85
N ILE A 8 -32.94 -1.75 17.42
CA ILE A 8 -33.51 -0.55 18.05
C ILE A 8 -35.02 -0.51 17.84
N THR A 9 -35.51 -0.76 16.61
CA THR A 9 -36.95 -0.79 16.31
C THR A 9 -37.69 -1.83 17.15
N ALA A 10 -37.12 -3.03 17.31
CA ALA A 10 -37.71 -4.08 18.15
C ALA A 10 -37.83 -3.70 19.64
N VAL A 11 -36.98 -2.79 20.14
CA VAL A 11 -37.10 -2.32 21.53
C VAL A 11 -37.96 -1.07 21.65
N VAL A 12 -37.82 -0.12 20.73
CA VAL A 12 -38.44 1.21 20.83
C VAL A 12 -39.86 1.23 20.28
N VAL A 13 -40.14 0.49 19.20
CA VAL A 13 -41.46 0.44 18.54
C VAL A 13 -42.27 -0.75 19.04
N GLU A 14 -41.67 -1.95 19.11
CA GLU A 14 -42.38 -3.15 19.58
C GLU A 14 -42.42 -3.28 21.11
N GLY A 15 -41.69 -2.42 21.85
CA GLY A 15 -41.69 -2.40 23.31
C GLY A 15 -41.04 -3.63 23.98
N ARG A 16 -40.30 -4.45 23.23
CA ARG A 16 -39.68 -5.68 23.76
C ARG A 16 -38.52 -5.37 24.69
N SER A 17 -38.28 -6.25 25.66
CA SER A 17 -37.16 -6.06 26.58
C SER A 17 -35.80 -6.16 25.84
N PRO A 18 -34.82 -5.28 26.14
CA PRO A 18 -33.50 -5.33 25.49
C PRO A 18 -32.77 -6.67 25.66
N ALA A 19 -33.02 -7.36 26.79
CA ALA A 19 -32.39 -8.65 27.08
C ALA A 19 -32.96 -9.79 26.22
N GLU A 20 -34.26 -9.76 25.96
CA GLU A 20 -34.94 -10.72 25.09
C GLU A 20 -34.52 -10.51 23.63
N VAL A 21 -34.51 -9.26 23.16
CA VAL A 21 -34.04 -8.91 21.81
C VAL A 21 -32.57 -9.31 21.64
N ALA A 22 -31.73 -9.07 22.63
CA ALA A 22 -30.32 -9.50 22.58
C ALA A 22 -30.18 -11.03 22.41
N ARG A 23 -30.98 -11.81 23.14
CA ARG A 23 -30.98 -13.28 23.05
C ARG A 23 -31.53 -13.77 21.71
N ALA A 24 -32.65 -13.22 21.26
CA ALA A 24 -33.33 -13.63 20.02
C ALA A 24 -32.46 -13.41 18.77
N TYR A 25 -31.65 -12.33 18.76
CA TYR A 25 -30.81 -11.95 17.63
C TYR A 25 -29.31 -12.27 17.80
N GLY A 26 -28.96 -13.00 18.87
CA GLY A 26 -27.59 -13.47 19.13
C GLY A 26 -26.57 -12.33 19.31
N VAL A 27 -26.94 -11.24 19.99
CA VAL A 27 -26.03 -10.13 20.32
C VAL A 27 -25.78 -10.06 21.82
N SER A 28 -24.65 -9.51 22.24
CA SER A 28 -24.36 -9.36 23.66
C SER A 28 -25.25 -8.28 24.30
N LYS A 29 -25.72 -8.53 25.52
CA LYS A 29 -26.53 -7.57 26.29
C LYS A 29 -25.81 -6.21 26.45
N GLY A 30 -24.50 -6.25 26.68
CA GLY A 30 -23.68 -5.04 26.81
C GLY A 30 -23.62 -4.22 25.50
N TRP A 31 -23.52 -4.88 24.35
CA TRP A 31 -23.58 -4.19 23.06
C TRP A 31 -24.96 -3.60 22.79
N MET A 32 -26.03 -4.33 23.12
CA MET A 32 -27.41 -3.83 22.97
C MET A 32 -27.68 -2.61 23.86
N SER A 33 -27.21 -2.63 25.11
CA SER A 33 -27.30 -1.48 26.02
C SER A 33 -26.57 -0.26 25.48
N LYS A 34 -25.33 -0.43 24.98
CA LYS A 34 -24.56 0.66 24.33
C LYS A 34 -25.28 1.20 23.09
N LEU A 35 -25.89 0.33 22.29
CA LEU A 35 -26.63 0.73 21.10
C LEU A 35 -27.86 1.59 21.45
N LEU A 36 -28.64 1.19 22.47
CA LEU A 36 -29.80 1.95 22.93
C LEU A 36 -29.40 3.27 23.59
N ALA A 37 -28.34 3.29 24.41
CA ALA A 37 -27.82 4.52 24.98
C ALA A 37 -27.41 5.52 23.88
N ARG A 38 -26.77 5.03 22.81
CA ARG A 38 -26.42 5.84 21.65
C ARG A 38 -27.65 6.36 20.92
N TYR A 39 -28.66 5.52 20.67
CA TYR A 39 -29.90 5.93 20.02
C TYR A 39 -30.64 7.01 20.83
N ARG A 40 -30.64 6.93 22.15
CA ARG A 40 -31.23 7.97 23.02
C ARG A 40 -30.47 9.30 22.97
N ALA A 41 -29.16 9.28 22.78
CA ALA A 41 -28.33 10.48 22.72
C ALA A 41 -28.32 11.15 21.33
N GLU A 42 -28.35 10.34 20.26
CA GLU A 42 -28.06 10.79 18.88
C GLU A 42 -29.22 10.57 17.90
N GLY A 43 -30.30 9.92 18.34
CA GLY A 43 -31.46 9.62 17.51
C GLY A 43 -31.11 8.74 16.31
N GLU A 44 -31.58 9.12 15.12
CA GLU A 44 -31.35 8.36 13.89
C GLU A 44 -29.86 8.30 13.48
N ALA A 45 -29.02 9.24 13.92
CA ALA A 45 -27.59 9.20 13.64
C ALA A 45 -26.91 7.96 14.26
N ALA A 46 -27.53 7.33 15.27
CA ALA A 46 -27.07 6.08 15.84
C ALA A 46 -27.16 4.88 14.89
N PHE A 47 -27.88 4.99 13.76
CA PHE A 47 -27.95 3.92 12.76
C PHE A 47 -26.69 3.83 11.92
N GLU A 48 -25.94 4.93 11.78
CA GLU A 48 -24.71 4.97 11.01
C GLU A 48 -23.51 4.50 11.85
N PRO A 49 -22.69 3.57 11.34
CA PRO A 49 -21.45 3.20 12.00
C PRO A 49 -20.53 4.43 12.11
N ARG A 50 -20.13 4.77 13.34
CA ARG A 50 -19.03 5.72 13.53
C ARG A 50 -17.77 5.21 12.85
N SER A 51 -17.01 6.16 12.29
CA SER A 51 -15.65 5.89 11.87
C SER A 51 -14.89 5.22 13.02
N ARG A 52 -14.30 4.06 12.74
CA ARG A 52 -13.40 3.35 13.69
C ARG A 52 -11.99 3.93 13.65
N ARG A 53 -11.77 4.96 12.84
CA ARG A 53 -10.46 5.58 12.68
C ARG A 53 -10.10 6.29 13.99
N PRO A 54 -8.86 6.12 14.49
CA PRO A 54 -8.35 6.93 15.59
C PRO A 54 -8.53 8.43 15.30
N LEU A 55 -8.99 9.18 16.31
CA LEU A 55 -9.18 10.63 16.23
C LEU A 55 -7.85 11.36 15.99
N THR A 56 -6.76 10.81 16.50
CA THR A 56 -5.41 11.36 16.37
C THR A 56 -4.43 10.29 15.88
N SER A 57 -3.42 10.72 15.13
CA SER A 57 -2.29 9.90 14.72
C SER A 57 -1.01 10.65 15.09
N PRO A 58 -0.38 10.35 16.24
CA PRO A 58 0.78 11.09 16.74
C PRO A 58 1.97 11.12 15.77
N ASN A 59 2.08 10.09 14.91
CA ASN A 59 3.16 9.95 13.94
C ASN A 59 2.78 10.48 12.54
N ALA A 60 1.71 11.27 12.44
CA ALA A 60 1.38 11.94 11.20
C ALA A 60 2.44 13.02 10.90
N ILE A 61 2.98 12.98 9.69
CA ILE A 61 3.81 14.08 9.17
C ILE A 61 2.96 15.35 9.03
N ASP A 62 3.62 16.51 9.12
CA ASP A 62 3.00 17.82 8.99
C ASP A 62 2.32 17.99 7.61
N ALA A 63 1.27 18.81 7.58
CA ALA A 63 0.47 19.03 6.37
C ALA A 63 1.32 19.60 5.22
N ASP A 64 2.27 20.49 5.53
CA ASP A 64 3.16 21.10 4.53
C ASP A 64 4.04 20.04 3.85
N THR A 65 4.55 19.04 4.59
CA THR A 65 5.31 17.92 4.02
C THR A 65 4.44 17.11 3.08
N VAL A 66 3.18 16.87 3.43
CA VAL A 66 2.24 16.13 2.58
C VAL A 66 1.98 16.88 1.28
N GLU A 67 1.72 18.19 1.37
CA GLU A 67 1.50 19.03 0.18
C GLU A 67 2.75 19.05 -0.71
N LEU A 68 3.93 19.17 -0.11
CA LEU A 68 5.20 19.11 -0.83
C LEU A 68 5.39 17.77 -1.57
N ILE A 69 5.08 16.64 -0.92
CA ILE A 69 5.12 15.31 -1.57
C ILE A 69 4.19 15.27 -2.79
N VAL A 70 2.96 15.77 -2.65
CA VAL A 70 1.96 15.81 -3.73
C VAL A 70 2.43 16.71 -4.87
N ARG A 71 3.00 17.88 -4.57
CA ARG A 71 3.52 18.81 -5.55
C ARG A 71 4.67 18.20 -6.34
N LEU A 72 5.70 17.67 -5.65
CA LEU A 72 6.84 17.02 -6.29
C LEU A 72 6.41 15.87 -7.21
N ARG A 73 5.44 15.06 -6.78
CA ARG A 73 4.86 13.99 -7.62
C ARG A 73 4.29 14.54 -8.93
N LYS A 74 3.51 15.62 -8.86
CA LYS A 74 2.86 16.24 -10.03
C LYS A 74 3.89 16.88 -10.96
N GLU A 75 4.86 17.61 -10.41
CA GLU A 75 5.92 18.26 -11.18
C GLU A 75 6.78 17.25 -11.93
N LEU A 76 7.30 16.23 -11.21
CA LEU A 76 8.14 15.19 -11.82
C LEU A 76 7.39 14.40 -12.89
N THR A 77 6.16 13.98 -12.59
CA THR A 77 5.34 13.23 -13.56
C THR A 77 4.96 14.09 -14.76
N GLY A 78 4.67 15.38 -14.56
CA GLY A 78 4.35 16.33 -15.63
C GLY A 78 5.54 16.62 -16.55
N GLN A 79 6.77 16.49 -16.04
CA GLN A 79 8.01 16.57 -16.83
C GLN A 79 8.39 15.24 -17.51
N GLY A 80 7.62 14.17 -17.29
CA GLY A 80 7.94 12.83 -17.78
C GLY A 80 9.09 12.15 -17.01
N LEU A 81 9.46 12.66 -15.85
CA LEU A 81 10.49 12.10 -14.97
C LEU A 81 9.89 11.05 -14.02
N ASP A 82 10.76 10.23 -13.42
CA ASP A 82 10.34 9.30 -12.38
C ASP A 82 9.85 10.06 -11.13
N GLY A 83 8.56 9.95 -10.85
CA GLY A 83 7.92 10.50 -9.65
C GLY A 83 7.82 9.49 -8.51
N GLY A 84 8.67 8.47 -8.47
CA GLY A 84 8.62 7.39 -7.48
C GLY A 84 8.87 7.85 -6.05
N PRO A 85 8.50 7.03 -5.03
CA PRO A 85 8.74 7.36 -3.63
C PRO A 85 10.20 7.60 -3.26
N ASP A 86 11.13 6.89 -3.90
CA ASP A 86 12.58 7.04 -3.68
C ASP A 86 13.10 8.37 -4.25
N THR A 87 12.68 8.72 -5.46
CA THR A 87 13.02 9.99 -6.12
C THR A 87 12.47 11.17 -5.32
N ILE A 88 11.22 11.10 -4.88
CA ILE A 88 10.62 12.13 -4.01
C ILE A 88 11.38 12.22 -2.67
N ALA A 89 11.76 11.10 -2.05
CA ALA A 89 12.55 11.11 -0.81
C ALA A 89 13.90 11.82 -1.01
N TRP A 90 14.55 11.60 -2.16
CA TRP A 90 15.78 12.30 -2.51
C TRP A 90 15.54 13.81 -2.64
N HIS A 91 14.50 14.26 -3.37
CA HIS A 91 14.19 15.69 -3.50
C HIS A 91 13.86 16.35 -2.16
N LEU A 92 13.09 15.68 -1.30
CA LEU A 92 12.76 16.15 0.04
C LEU A 92 14.02 16.36 0.90
N ARG A 93 14.96 15.41 0.84
CA ARG A 93 16.21 15.47 1.61
C ARG A 93 17.14 16.56 1.07
N THR A 94 17.35 16.59 -0.25
CA THR A 94 18.34 17.45 -0.90
C THR A 94 17.90 18.91 -0.94
N HIS A 95 16.65 19.20 -1.31
CA HIS A 95 16.19 20.58 -1.53
C HIS A 95 15.40 21.16 -0.35
N HIS A 96 14.77 20.31 0.47
CA HIS A 96 13.87 20.76 1.53
C HIS A 96 14.33 20.38 2.94
N ARG A 97 15.46 19.65 3.07
CA ARG A 97 16.01 19.17 4.36
C ARG A 97 14.99 18.40 5.20
N ARG A 98 14.07 17.70 4.54
CA ARG A 98 13.03 16.87 5.19
C ARG A 98 13.32 15.40 4.95
N THR A 99 13.30 14.61 6.01
CA THR A 99 13.51 13.17 5.95
C THR A 99 12.19 12.46 6.18
N VAL A 100 11.68 11.81 5.14
CA VAL A 100 10.44 11.04 5.19
C VAL A 100 10.72 9.64 4.66
N SER A 101 10.20 8.61 5.33
CA SER A 101 10.39 7.23 4.87
C SER A 101 9.69 6.99 3.54
N ARG A 102 10.29 6.16 2.69
CA ARG A 102 9.70 5.70 1.42
C ARG A 102 8.27 5.18 1.59
N ALA A 103 8.03 4.41 2.65
CA ALA A 103 6.71 3.83 2.95
C ALA A 103 5.68 4.89 3.36
N THR A 104 6.11 5.98 4.00
CA THR A 104 5.22 7.11 4.33
C THR A 104 4.84 7.87 3.07
N ILE A 105 5.82 8.19 2.21
CA ILE A 105 5.57 8.84 0.93
C ILE A 105 4.57 8.03 0.10
N SER A 106 4.84 6.72 -0.09
CA SER A 106 3.94 5.83 -0.82
C SER A 106 2.52 5.82 -0.24
N ARG A 107 2.36 5.73 1.09
CA ARG A 107 1.03 5.77 1.73
C ARG A 107 0.28 7.07 1.45
N TYR A 108 0.95 8.21 1.52
CA TYR A 108 0.31 9.49 1.23
C TYR A 108 -0.02 9.64 -0.26
N LEU A 109 0.87 9.25 -1.17
CA LEU A 109 0.58 9.25 -2.60
C LEU A 109 -0.65 8.39 -2.94
N THR A 110 -0.75 7.18 -2.38
CA THR A 110 -1.91 6.30 -2.55
C THR A 110 -3.17 6.92 -1.94
N ARG A 111 -3.08 7.50 -0.74
CA ARG A 111 -4.22 8.16 -0.07
C ARG A 111 -4.74 9.36 -0.86
N HIS A 112 -3.87 10.06 -1.59
CA HIS A 112 -4.21 11.17 -2.46
C HIS A 112 -4.58 10.74 -3.89
N GLY A 113 -4.65 9.43 -4.19
CA GLY A 113 -5.05 8.92 -5.50
C GLY A 113 -4.01 9.13 -6.61
N LEU A 114 -2.74 9.38 -6.27
CA LEU A 114 -1.65 9.66 -7.23
C LEU A 114 -0.89 8.40 -7.66
N VAL A 115 -1.34 7.24 -7.19
CA VAL A 115 -0.81 5.92 -7.54
C VAL A 115 -1.96 5.14 -8.15
N THR A 116 -1.80 4.75 -9.42
CA THR A 116 -2.71 3.81 -10.07
C THR A 116 -2.42 2.41 -9.52
N PRO A 117 -3.36 1.75 -8.84
CA PRO A 117 -3.15 0.39 -8.39
C PRO A 117 -3.05 -0.54 -9.59
N GLU A 118 -1.96 -1.28 -9.71
CA GLU A 118 -1.84 -2.39 -10.66
C GLU A 118 -1.87 -3.70 -9.85
N PRO A 119 -3.07 -4.23 -9.56
CA PRO A 119 -3.21 -5.43 -8.74
C PRO A 119 -2.79 -6.70 -9.48
N ASN A 120 -2.69 -6.63 -10.82
CA ASN A 120 -2.30 -7.78 -11.61
C ASN A 120 -0.81 -8.04 -11.42
N LYS A 121 -0.48 -9.26 -11.01
CA LYS A 121 0.90 -9.73 -11.12
C LYS A 121 1.31 -9.61 -12.59
N ARG A 122 2.56 -9.19 -12.81
CA ARG A 122 3.17 -9.14 -14.14
C ARG A 122 2.84 -10.44 -14.89
N PRO A 123 2.16 -10.37 -16.05
CA PRO A 123 1.68 -11.56 -16.73
C PRO A 123 2.87 -12.41 -17.18
N ARG A 124 2.74 -13.73 -17.07
CA ARG A 124 3.82 -14.67 -17.46
C ARG A 124 4.20 -14.55 -18.94
N SER A 125 3.27 -14.10 -19.79
CA SER A 125 3.52 -13.84 -21.21
C SER A 125 4.52 -12.70 -21.46
N SER A 126 4.71 -11.79 -20.49
CA SER A 126 5.70 -10.71 -20.59
C SER A 126 7.12 -11.14 -20.22
N TYR A 127 7.33 -12.41 -19.83
CA TYR A 127 8.67 -12.95 -19.62
C TYR A 127 9.33 -13.18 -20.99
N ILE A 128 10.35 -12.39 -21.29
CA ILE A 128 11.25 -12.65 -22.40
C ILE A 128 12.24 -13.71 -21.90
N ARG A 129 12.27 -14.86 -22.57
CA ARG A 129 13.28 -15.88 -22.29
C ARG A 129 14.62 -15.43 -22.88
N PHE A 130 15.69 -15.63 -22.12
CA PHE A 130 17.05 -15.49 -22.63
C PHE A 130 17.35 -16.68 -23.54
N GLN A 131 16.92 -16.59 -24.79
CA GLN A 131 17.08 -17.61 -25.83
C GLN A 131 17.35 -16.91 -27.16
N ALA A 132 18.16 -17.52 -28.01
CA ALA A 132 18.46 -17.03 -29.35
C ALA A 132 18.31 -18.15 -30.39
N ALA A 133 18.24 -17.78 -31.67
CA ALA A 133 18.08 -18.74 -32.76
C ALA A 133 19.44 -19.35 -33.15
N LEU A 134 20.50 -18.55 -33.08
CA LEU A 134 21.86 -18.97 -33.41
C LEU A 134 22.80 -18.85 -32.21
N PRO A 135 23.89 -19.64 -32.17
CA PRO A 135 24.99 -19.39 -31.23
C PRO A 135 25.52 -17.95 -31.37
N ASN A 136 25.98 -17.36 -30.25
CA ASN A 136 26.51 -15.99 -30.16
C ASN A 136 25.53 -14.83 -30.39
N GLU A 137 24.21 -15.05 -30.43
CA GLU A 137 23.22 -13.96 -30.51
C GLU A 137 22.80 -13.40 -29.13
N THR A 138 23.03 -14.16 -28.06
CA THR A 138 22.78 -13.71 -26.67
C THR A 138 23.99 -14.01 -25.81
N TRP A 139 24.54 -12.97 -25.18
CA TRP A 139 25.73 -13.06 -24.35
C TRP A 139 25.34 -12.77 -22.90
N GLN A 140 25.69 -13.68 -22.00
CA GLN A 140 25.55 -13.41 -20.57
C GLN A 140 26.85 -12.80 -20.08
N ALA A 141 26.74 -11.73 -19.32
CA ALA A 141 27.84 -11.13 -18.60
C ALA A 141 27.62 -11.37 -17.11
N ASP A 142 28.67 -11.77 -16.41
CA ASP A 142 28.66 -11.91 -14.96
C ASP A 142 29.93 -11.30 -14.36
N PHE A 143 29.83 -10.79 -13.14
CA PHE A 143 30.93 -10.16 -12.42
C PHE A 143 31.38 -11.05 -11.26
N THR A 144 32.66 -11.39 -11.24
CA THR A 144 33.28 -12.05 -10.08
C THR A 144 34.09 -11.04 -9.30
N HIS A 145 33.76 -10.84 -8.02
CA HIS A 145 34.60 -10.05 -7.12
C HIS A 145 35.87 -10.82 -6.76
N TYR A 146 37.03 -10.20 -6.94
CA TYR A 146 38.32 -10.78 -6.59
C TYR A 146 39.16 -9.79 -5.77
N ARG A 147 39.71 -10.26 -4.66
CA ARG A 147 40.57 -9.46 -3.78
C ARG A 147 42.03 -9.58 -4.24
N LEU A 148 42.64 -8.45 -4.56
CA LEU A 148 44.06 -8.36 -4.93
C LEU A 148 44.95 -8.50 -3.69
N THR A 149 46.22 -8.85 -3.92
CA THR A 149 47.20 -9.10 -2.85
C THR A 149 47.56 -7.85 -2.04
N ASP A 150 47.34 -6.67 -2.60
CA ASP A 150 47.50 -5.37 -1.93
C ASP A 150 46.26 -4.97 -1.10
N GLY A 151 45.22 -5.81 -1.08
CA GLY A 151 43.98 -5.56 -0.35
C GLY A 151 42.93 -4.79 -1.14
N ALA A 152 43.15 -4.41 -2.40
CA ALA A 152 42.13 -3.77 -3.23
C ALA A 152 41.11 -4.78 -3.78
N ASP A 153 39.84 -4.37 -3.90
CA ASP A 153 38.80 -5.17 -4.58
C ASP A 153 38.80 -4.87 -6.09
N ALA A 154 38.74 -5.93 -6.91
CA ALA A 154 38.57 -5.84 -8.34
C ALA A 154 37.31 -6.61 -8.77
N GLU A 155 36.64 -6.12 -9.82
CA GLU A 155 35.52 -6.79 -10.46
C GLU A 155 35.97 -7.36 -11.80
N ILE A 156 35.98 -8.69 -11.90
CA ILE A 156 36.32 -9.38 -13.15
C ILE A 156 35.03 -9.61 -13.92
N LEU A 157 34.88 -8.88 -15.04
CA LEU A 157 33.81 -9.11 -15.99
C LEU A 157 34.09 -10.37 -16.80
N THR A 158 33.23 -11.37 -16.64
CA THR A 158 33.29 -12.63 -17.37
C THR A 158 32.14 -12.71 -18.38
N TRP A 159 32.47 -13.14 -19.59
CA TRP A 159 31.50 -13.39 -20.66
C TRP A 159 31.51 -14.90 -20.95
N PRO A 160 30.83 -15.73 -20.15
CA PRO A 160 30.69 -17.13 -20.50
C PRO A 160 29.91 -17.22 -21.83
N ALA A 161 30.61 -17.62 -22.89
CA ALA A 161 29.98 -17.98 -24.16
C ALA A 161 29.03 -19.14 -23.90
N THR A 162 27.74 -18.83 -23.77
CA THR A 162 26.73 -19.84 -23.56
C THR A 162 26.39 -20.44 -24.91
N ILE A 163 27.07 -21.53 -25.28
CA ILE A 163 26.57 -22.45 -26.31
C ILE A 163 25.38 -23.18 -25.68
N LEU A 164 24.23 -22.52 -25.62
CA LEU A 164 22.96 -23.22 -25.41
C LEU A 164 22.71 -24.00 -26.68
N GLY A 165 23.28 -25.21 -26.73
CA GLY A 165 23.02 -26.17 -27.78
C GLY A 165 21.51 -26.28 -27.98
N THR A 166 21.05 -25.89 -29.15
CA THR A 166 19.83 -26.45 -29.73
C THR A 166 19.89 -27.95 -29.51
N ARG A 167 18.95 -28.50 -28.72
CA ARG A 167 18.73 -29.95 -28.73
C ARG A 167 18.55 -30.34 -30.19
N CYS A 168 19.56 -31.00 -30.78
CA CYS A 168 19.38 -31.73 -32.01
C CYS A 168 18.25 -32.74 -31.79
N ARG A 169 17.26 -32.73 -32.67
CA ARG A 169 16.47 -33.92 -32.95
C ARG A 169 17.32 -34.92 -33.70
#